data_AF-A0A9D4HPA9-F1
#
_entry.id   AF-A0A9D4HPA9-F1
#
_cell.length_a   1.000
_cell.length_b   1.000
_cell.length_c   1.000
_cell.angle_alpha   90.00
_cell.angle_beta   90.00
_cell.angle_gamma   90.00
#
_symmetry.space_group_name_H-M   'P 1'
#
loop_
_entity.id
_entity.type
_entity.pdbx_description
1 polymer ?
#
loop_
_entity_poly.entity_id
_entity_poly.type
_entity_poly.pdbx_seq_one_letter_code
_entity_poly.pdbx_strand_id
1 'polypeptide(L)'
;MDYSSGVWGYKTYSKCDTLQHRAIRAFLGVHRHASNIVINGDVGWQTTTARHHIGMLRLWDRLVKMPDNRLTKRIFNWDFSQNKGWNSDIKHIFESLNLQHLFASRSMGNISLDSLLSRGTEHYKKNDINK
;
A
#
# COMPACT_ATOMS: atom_id res chain seq x y z
N MET A 1 2.82 9.64 -5.79
CA MET A 1 1.84 10.71 -5.53
C MET A 1 1.18 10.30 -4.21
N ASP A 2 1.82 10.63 -3.09
CA ASP A 2 1.66 9.86 -1.84
C ASP A 2 1.03 10.70 -0.71
N TYR A 3 0.79 11.99 -0.97
CA TYR A 3 0.19 12.92 -0.02
C TYR A 3 -1.20 12.44 0.41
N SER A 4 -1.39 12.29 1.72
CA SER A 4 -2.64 11.82 2.34
C SER A 4 -3.13 10.43 1.89
N SER A 5 -2.29 9.65 1.20
CA SER A 5 -2.64 8.29 0.73
C SER A 5 -3.09 7.35 1.86
N GLY A 6 -2.59 7.55 3.08
CA GLY A 6 -3.02 6.78 4.24
C GLY A 6 -4.49 7.00 4.65
N VAL A 7 -5.08 8.15 4.31
CA VAL A 7 -6.46 8.52 4.69
C VAL A 7 -7.45 8.21 3.57
N TRP A 8 -7.14 8.59 2.33
CA TRP A 8 -8.08 8.57 1.21
C TRP A 8 -8.15 7.23 0.46
N GLY A 9 -7.30 6.26 0.81
CA GLY A 9 -7.50 4.86 0.45
C GLY A 9 -6.75 4.36 -0.78
N TYR A 10 -7.03 3.09 -1.11
CA TYR A 10 -6.26 2.17 -1.96
C TYR A 10 -6.67 2.15 -3.45
N LYS A 11 -7.54 3.07 -3.90
CA LYS A 11 -8.11 3.01 -5.25
C LYS A 11 -6.99 3.02 -6.30
N THR A 12 -7.01 2.02 -7.16
CA THR A 12 -6.01 1.87 -8.23
C THR A 12 -6.33 2.81 -9.38
N TYR A 13 -5.42 3.73 -9.69
CA TYR A 13 -5.55 4.65 -10.82
C TYR A 13 -4.57 4.29 -11.92
N SER A 14 -4.95 3.35 -12.79
CA SER A 14 -4.10 2.83 -13.88
C SER A 14 -3.56 3.92 -14.82
N LYS A 15 -4.32 5.02 -15.01
CA LYS A 15 -3.91 6.15 -15.84
C LYS A 15 -2.67 6.87 -15.29
N CYS A 16 -2.55 6.99 -13.96
CA CYS A 16 -1.40 7.62 -13.33
C CYS A 16 -0.14 6.79 -13.54
N ASP A 17 -0.23 5.46 -13.34
CA ASP A 17 0.90 4.56 -13.55
C ASP A 17 1.32 4.53 -15.04
N THR A 18 0.36 4.61 -15.97
CA THR A 18 0.66 4.69 -17.41
C THR A 18 1.45 5.94 -17.78
N LEU A 19 1.05 7.09 -17.22
CA LEU A 19 1.74 8.37 -17.45
C LEU A 19 3.16 8.32 -16.86
N GLN A 20 3.29 7.71 -15.69
CA GLN A 20 4.57 7.53 -15.02
C GLN A 20 5.52 6.62 -15.79
N HIS A 21 5.05 5.46 -16.27
CA HIS A 21 5.86 4.57 -17.10
C HIS A 21 6.29 5.25 -18.41
N ARG A 22 5.43 6.09 -19.00
CA ARG A 22 5.80 6.89 -20.19
C ARG A 22 6.91 7.89 -19.85
N ALA A 23 6.81 8.60 -18.72
CA ALA A 23 7.82 9.55 -18.29
C ALA A 23 9.18 8.87 -18.02
N ILE A 24 9.17 7.72 -17.33
CA ILE A 24 10.39 6.96 -17.06
C ILE A 24 11.04 6.48 -18.36
N ARG A 25 10.26 5.98 -19.32
CA ARG A 25 10.79 5.57 -20.63
C ARG A 25 11.48 6.71 -21.36
N ALA A 26 10.85 7.89 -21.36
CA ALA A 26 11.42 9.08 -21.97
C ALA A 26 12.71 9.52 -21.26
N PHE A 27 12.76 9.41 -19.94
CA PHE A 27 13.94 9.75 -19.14
C PHE A 27 15.12 8.79 -19.38
N LEU A 28 14.87 7.49 -19.39
CA LEU A 28 15.89 6.46 -19.60
C LEU A 28 16.26 6.26 -21.08
N GLY A 29 15.55 6.90 -22.01
CA GLY A 29 15.77 6.73 -23.45
C GLY A 29 15.39 5.34 -23.99
N VAL A 30 14.56 4.58 -23.28
CA VAL A 30 14.17 3.21 -23.66
C VAL A 30 13.04 3.21 -24.68
N HIS A 31 12.98 2.15 -25.48
CA HIS A 31 11.93 1.98 -26.48
C HIS A 31 10.51 1.95 -25.83
N ARG A 32 9.50 2.41 -26.60
CA ARG A 32 8.09 2.45 -26.16
C ARG A 32 7.51 1.09 -25.76
N HIS A 33 8.13 -0.01 -26.22
CA HIS A 33 7.70 -1.40 -25.93
C HIS A 33 8.61 -2.15 -24.95
N ALA A 34 9.61 -1.49 -24.35
CA ALA A 34 10.39 -2.11 -23.28
C ALA A 34 9.46 -2.63 -22.15
N SER A 35 9.82 -3.71 -21.47
CA SER A 35 8.96 -4.26 -20.41
C SER A 35 8.85 -3.29 -19.22
N ASN A 36 7.64 -3.10 -18.68
CA ASN A 36 7.43 -2.29 -17.48
C ASN A 36 8.20 -2.84 -16.29
N ILE A 37 8.41 -4.16 -16.22
CA ILE A 37 9.16 -4.81 -15.12
C ILE A 37 10.63 -4.40 -15.17
N VAL A 38 11.24 -4.41 -16.36
CA VAL A 38 12.64 -4.01 -16.56
C VAL A 38 12.81 -2.54 -16.21
N ILE A 39 11.93 -1.68 -16.73
CA ILE A 39 11.96 -0.25 -16.45
C ILE A 39 11.83 0.01 -14.94
N ASN A 40 10.83 -0.60 -14.29
CA ASN A 40 10.61 -0.40 -12.86
C ASN A 40 11.77 -0.95 -12.01
N GLY A 41 12.40 -2.05 -12.43
CA GLY A 41 13.59 -2.59 -11.78
C GLY A 41 14.78 -1.64 -11.86
N ASP A 42 15.01 -1.03 -13.02
CA ASP A 42 16.15 -0.14 -13.27
C ASP A 42 16.07 1.17 -12.48
N VAL A 43 14.87 1.77 -12.38
CA VAL A 43 14.65 2.95 -11.50
C VAL A 43 14.38 2.58 -10.04
N GLY A 44 14.30 1.29 -9.69
CA GLY A 44 13.88 0.84 -8.35
C GLY A 44 12.48 1.32 -7.97
N TRP A 45 11.60 1.52 -8.95
CA TRP A 45 10.32 2.19 -8.76
C TRP A 45 9.23 1.24 -8.27
N GLN A 46 8.52 1.65 -7.22
CA GLN A 46 7.40 0.91 -6.65
C GLN A 46 6.06 1.38 -7.20
N THR A 47 5.13 0.44 -7.40
CA THR A 47 3.77 0.78 -7.85
C THR A 47 3.11 1.75 -6.87
N THR A 48 2.28 2.65 -7.39
CA THR A 48 1.57 3.64 -6.58
C THR A 48 0.69 2.97 -5.53
N THR A 49 0.05 1.86 -5.89
CA THR A 49 -0.76 1.04 -4.98
C THR A 49 0.04 0.52 -3.79
N ALA A 50 1.24 -0.03 -4.02
CA ALA A 50 2.08 -0.53 -2.94
C ALA A 50 2.45 0.58 -1.95
N ARG A 51 2.82 1.77 -2.47
CA ARG A 51 3.14 2.95 -1.65
C ARG A 51 1.93 3.44 -0.85
N HIS A 52 0.73 3.37 -1.42
CA HIS A 52 -0.52 3.74 -0.73
C HIS A 52 -0.85 2.76 0.39
N HIS A 53 -0.76 1.45 0.15
CA HIS A 53 -0.94 0.44 1.20
C HIS A 53 0.02 0.66 2.37
N ILE A 54 1.28 0.96 2.07
CA ILE A 54 2.28 1.36 3.06
C ILE A 54 1.84 2.58 3.86
N GLY A 55 1.37 3.63 3.19
CA GLY A 55 0.86 4.84 3.83
C GLY A 55 -0.30 4.56 4.78
N MET A 56 -1.23 3.70 4.37
CA MET A 56 -2.38 3.27 5.18
C MET A 56 -1.95 2.48 6.40
N LEU A 57 -1.06 1.49 6.23
CA LEU A 57 -0.55 0.66 7.33
C LEU A 57 0.25 1.49 8.35
N ARG A 58 1.06 2.46 7.88
CA ARG A 58 1.76 3.41 8.76
C ARG A 58 0.81 4.28 9.57
N LEU A 59 -0.29 4.74 8.95
CA LEU A 59 -1.30 5.52 9.66
C LEU A 59 -2.03 4.64 10.69
N TRP A 60 -2.35 3.40 10.34
CA TRP A 60 -2.96 2.45 11.26
C TRP A 60 -2.08 2.18 12.48
N ASP A 61 -0.79 1.90 12.29
CA ASP A 61 0.15 1.70 13.39
C ASP A 61 0.23 2.92 14.31
N ARG A 62 0.27 4.11 13.72
CA ARG A 62 0.25 5.37 14.48
C ARG A 62 -1.02 5.52 15.30
N LEU A 63 -2.18 5.16 14.77
CA LEU A 63 -3.46 5.21 15.49
C LEU A 63 -3.54 4.14 16.57
N VAL A 64 -3.00 2.95 16.34
CA VAL A 64 -2.93 1.88 17.33
C VAL A 64 -2.09 2.29 18.54
N LYS A 65 -0.91 2.88 18.33
CA LYS A 65 0.00 3.35 19.39
C LYS A 65 -0.44 4.64 20.09
N MET A 66 -1.48 5.30 19.59
CA MET A 66 -1.94 6.58 20.13
C MET A 66 -2.70 6.41 21.45
N PRO A 67 -2.53 7.31 22.44
CA PRO A 67 -3.27 7.26 23.70
C PRO A 67 -4.78 7.51 23.50
N ASP A 68 -5.61 6.83 24.29
CA ASP A 68 -7.08 6.86 24.21
C ASP A 68 -7.71 8.22 24.56
N ASN A 69 -6.95 9.12 25.20
CA ASN A 69 -7.41 10.47 25.52
C ASN A 69 -7.61 11.35 24.27
N ARG A 70 -7.00 10.99 23.13
CA ARG A 70 -7.10 11.77 21.89
C ARG A 70 -8.37 11.45 21.12
N LEU A 71 -9.05 12.49 20.61
CA LEU A 71 -10.26 12.35 19.79
C LEU A 71 -10.05 11.41 18.59
N THR A 72 -8.92 11.51 17.92
CA THR A 72 -8.55 10.65 16.79
C THR A 72 -8.53 9.17 17.15
N LYS A 73 -8.06 8.81 18.36
CA LYS A 73 -8.06 7.44 18.86
C LYS A 73 -9.47 6.95 19.19
N ARG A 74 -10.29 7.84 19.78
CA ARG A 74 -11.70 7.54 20.07
C ARG A 74 -12.50 7.27 18.80
N ILE A 75 -12.34 8.10 17.77
CA ILE A 75 -12.96 7.90 16.46
C ILE A 75 -12.47 6.60 15.83
N PHE A 76 -11.16 6.33 15.89
CA PHE A 76 -10.59 5.07 15.40
C PHE A 76 -11.20 3.84 16.09
N ASN A 77 -11.32 3.85 17.42
CA ASN A 77 -11.90 2.75 18.18
C ASN A 77 -13.41 2.57 17.88
N TRP A 78 -14.12 3.68 17.64
CA TRP A 78 -15.52 3.66 17.21
C TRP A 78 -15.67 3.09 15.80
N ASP A 79 -14.86 3.53 14.84
CA ASP A 79 -14.87 2.99 13.47
C ASP A 79 -14.49 1.50 13.44
N PHE A 80 -13.53 1.10 14.28
CA PHE A 80 -13.11 -0.29 14.43
C PHE A 80 -14.24 -1.18 14.96
N SER A 81 -15.10 -0.68 15.87
CA SER A 81 -16.25 -1.44 16.36
C SER A 81 -17.36 -1.59 15.33
N GLN A 82 -17.48 -0.63 14.40
CA GLN A 82 -18.42 -0.72 13.28
C GLN A 82 -17.97 -1.66 12.17
N ASN A 83 -16.65 -1.94 12.07
CA ASN A 83 -16.03 -2.77 11.04
C ASN A 83 -16.47 -2.39 9.60
N LYS A 84 -16.57 -1.09 9.34
CA LYS A 84 -16.97 -0.51 8.06
C LYS A 84 -15.96 0.59 7.66
N GLY A 85 -15.95 0.96 6.38
CA GLY A 85 -15.14 2.06 5.88
C GLY A 85 -13.64 1.77 5.88
N TRP A 86 -12.85 2.65 6.51
CA TRP A 86 -11.40 2.62 6.43
C TRP A 86 -10.80 1.39 7.15
N ASN A 87 -11.36 0.99 8.29
CA ASN A 87 -10.90 -0.21 9.00
C ASN A 87 -11.20 -1.50 8.22
N SER A 88 -12.31 -1.58 7.47
CA SER A 88 -12.56 -2.74 6.59
C SER A 88 -11.58 -2.82 5.43
N ASP A 89 -11.20 -1.67 4.85
CA ASP A 89 -10.20 -1.63 3.79
C ASP A 89 -8.83 -2.12 4.30
N ILE A 90 -8.46 -1.70 5.50
CA ILE A 90 -7.23 -2.16 6.14
C ILE A 90 -7.27 -3.65 6.44
N LYS A 91 -8.41 -4.16 6.91
CA LYS A 91 -8.60 -5.60 7.12
C LYS A 91 -8.34 -6.37 5.82
N HIS A 92 -8.87 -5.92 4.68
CA HIS A 92 -8.61 -6.53 3.38
C HIS A 92 -7.13 -6.47 2.96
N ILE A 93 -6.43 -5.37 3.26
CA ILE A 93 -4.99 -5.28 3.03
C ILE A 93 -4.25 -6.33 3.88
N PHE A 94 -4.58 -6.45 5.17
CA PHE A 94 -4.00 -7.48 6.04
C PHE A 94 -4.35 -8.90 5.60
N GLU A 95 -5.57 -9.14 5.10
CA GLU A 95 -5.99 -10.41 4.51
C GLU A 95 -5.17 -10.76 3.27
N SER A 96 -4.96 -9.80 2.36
CA SER A 96 -4.15 -10.00 1.15
C SER A 96 -2.68 -10.35 1.44
N LEU A 97 -2.19 -9.95 2.61
CA LEU A 97 -0.84 -10.19 3.08
C LEU A 97 -0.72 -11.40 4.02
N ASN A 98 -1.81 -12.13 4.28
CA ASN A 98 -1.90 -13.21 5.27
C ASN A 98 -1.49 -12.79 6.70
N LEU A 99 -1.77 -11.53 7.08
CA LEU A 99 -1.41 -10.92 8.36
C LEU A 99 -2.64 -10.58 9.23
N GLN A 100 -3.73 -11.33 9.05
CA GLN A 100 -5.01 -11.10 9.73
C GLN A 100 -4.91 -11.11 11.27
N HIS A 101 -4.00 -11.93 11.82
CA HIS A 101 -3.75 -12.03 13.26
C HIS A 101 -3.24 -10.71 13.88
N LEU A 102 -2.51 -9.88 13.11
CA LEU A 102 -2.01 -8.59 13.57
C LEU A 102 -3.12 -7.54 13.66
N PHE A 103 -4.05 -7.59 12.70
CA PHE A 103 -5.23 -6.76 12.74
C PHE A 103 -6.10 -7.07 13.98
N ALA A 104 -6.31 -8.36 14.27
CA ALA A 104 -7.10 -8.80 15.42
C ALA A 104 -6.45 -8.45 16.78
N SER A 105 -5.13 -8.65 16.88
CA SER A 105 -4.37 -8.37 18.11
C SER A 105 -4.12 -6.88 18.37
N ARG A 106 -4.49 -5.99 17.44
CA ARG A 106 -4.19 -4.54 17.49
C ARG A 106 -2.72 -4.28 17.80
N SER A 107 -1.85 -5.08 17.19
CA SER A 107 -0.41 -4.94 17.33
C SER A 107 0.20 -4.97 15.95
N MET A 108 0.95 -3.92 15.59
CA MET A 108 1.93 -4.07 14.52
C MET A 108 3.20 -4.58 15.21
N GLY A 109 3.53 -5.86 14.99
CA GLY A 109 4.92 -6.29 15.15
C GLY A 109 5.79 -5.38 14.29
N ASN A 110 7.06 -5.18 14.65
CA ASN A 110 8.04 -4.47 13.80
C ASN A 110 8.23 -5.22 12.47
N ILE A 111 7.21 -5.25 11.62
CA ILE A 111 7.30 -5.71 10.25
C ILE A 111 8.00 -4.56 9.56
N SER A 112 9.32 -4.69 9.44
CA SER A 112 10.14 -3.82 8.63
C SER A 112 9.41 -3.63 7.31
N LEU A 113 9.14 -2.38 6.94
CA LEU A 113 8.44 -2.03 5.71
C LEU A 113 9.00 -2.76 4.48
N ASP A 114 10.30 -3.03 4.51
CA ASP A 114 11.01 -3.83 3.50
C ASP A 114 10.49 -5.25 3.38
N SER A 115 10.16 -5.92 4.49
CA SER A 115 9.61 -7.30 4.46
C SER A 115 8.18 -7.35 3.89
N LEU A 116 7.42 -6.26 4.07
CA LEU A 116 6.06 -6.10 3.55
C LEU A 116 6.09 -5.76 2.06
N LEU A 117 7.10 -4.99 1.63
CA LEU A 117 7.44 -4.70 0.25
C LEU A 117 7.92 -5.95 -0.51
N SER A 118 8.81 -6.76 0.06
CA SER A 118 9.25 -8.02 -0.55
C SER A 118 8.07 -8.95 -0.83
N ARG A 119 7.15 -9.12 0.14
CA ARG A 119 5.96 -9.96 -0.02
C ARG A 119 4.91 -9.38 -0.97
N GLY A 120 4.74 -8.06 -1.00
CA GLY A 120 3.85 -7.39 -1.94
C GLY A 120 4.30 -7.54 -3.39
N THR A 121 5.61 -7.47 -3.66
CA THR A 121 6.16 -7.57 -5.03
C THR A 121 5.92 -8.94 -5.69
N GLU A 122 5.88 -10.03 -4.92
CA GLU A 122 5.59 -11.38 -5.44
C GLU A 122 4.16 -11.53 -5.96
N HIS A 123 3.20 -10.85 -5.32
CA HIS A 123 1.79 -10.89 -5.72
C HIS A 123 1.53 -10.14 -7.04
N TYR A 124 2.32 -9.10 -7.34
CA TYR A 124 2.22 -8.36 -8.61
C TYR A 124 2.97 -9.06 -9.76
N LYS A 125 4.10 -9.73 -9.49
CA LYS A 125 4.80 -10.56 -10.49
C LYS A 125 3.89 -11.65 -11.09
N LYS A 126 3.01 -12.26 -10.30
CA LYS A 126 2.05 -13.27 -10.78
C LYS A 126 0.98 -12.74 -11.74
N ASN A 127 0.60 -11.47 -11.62
CA ASN A 127 -0.44 -10.87 -12.47
C ASN A 127 0.09 -10.41 -13.84
N ASP A 128 1.40 -10.12 -13.94
CA ASP A 128 2.05 -9.75 -15.20
C ASP A 128 2.50 -10.95 -16.04
N ILE A 129 2.60 -12.16 -15.45
CA ILE A 129 2.95 -13.40 -16.18
C ILE A 129 1.73 -14.03 -16.88
N ASN A 130 0.51 -13.69 -16.45
CA ASN A 130 -0.75 -14.21 -17.00
C ASN A 130 -1.39 -13.28 -18.05
N LYS A 131 -0.61 -12.40 -18.68
CA LYS A 131 -1.06 -11.50 -19.75
C LYS A 131 -0.22 -11.63 -21.01
#